data_AF-A0A0D0CES4-F1
#
_entry.id   AF-A0A0D0CES4-F1
#
_cell.length_a   1.000
_cell.length_b   1.000
_cell.length_c   1.000
_cell.angle_alpha   90.00
_cell.angle_beta   90.00
_cell.angle_gamma   90.00
#
_symmetry.space_group_name_H-M   'P 1'
#
loop_
_entity.id
_entity.type
_entity.pdbx_description
1 polymer ?
#
loop_
_entity_poly.entity_id
_entity_poly.type
_entity_poly.pdbx_seq_one_letter_code
_entity_poly.pdbx_strand_id
1 'polypeptide(L)'
;MDRFSVPVPALSLQETVSSGEYSSSRSMFDGLGSLSGRALFNFGKLTLKGIEQLIISRRLAIIIVNFPHQDADSIAGLHSMYVDLLELSRIHMYPKSMRIRALQILMRQIASRSTAYLLHALSTLPVVEIQMLLSEILSWFDPIRVFRGERDEIEKAVIPAYRDHLSKWEDHLLAPIIDFMRDFASCAKLGWSTVLSSGCLDLLLHLYISDFQEPVTLNSGTRSFRKSSITATCNSFLTDALADEYGCRLIELHPLRGLWPLWPMLAFVDTTQGRCLQRRKTWRLVGKEAIQWRISSIYDTLVLEWPVAGLSSRVRTTLTAEPFLSDLITDLLEFSGSSELDEETCFRALRSMHKLWSRLNTFQFRTAMGVYIERTSKDHARETLIRLVHRLILLSNRAPESDSFFAPCHQNCLKDTCPRELDGVIHFIHRLVGASKTNELLRQWLIDGDFLRLLNVTTARLYLSGALSSEGASDVDPEDPTTRLNLPRTTKGTRYRVLVLSMAYELLHENPEGIASLNSFISDPCDQLSLAQIFIQNSKPLWEYELRFFERQLDDWVDLLWLNPSVFRAKERDHRSDVYSWIK
;
A
#
# COMPACT_ATOMS: atom_id res chain seq x y z
N MET A 1 19.17 20.09 36.82
CA MET A 1 18.09 19.10 37.01
C MET A 1 18.52 17.84 36.29
N ASP A 2 19.31 17.04 36.99
CA ASP A 2 19.92 15.82 36.45
C ASP A 2 18.85 14.71 36.40
N ARG A 3 18.48 14.33 35.19
CA ARG A 3 17.59 13.19 34.96
C ARG A 3 18.42 11.91 35.03
N PHE A 4 18.19 11.16 36.10
CA PHE A 4 18.61 9.77 36.23
C PHE A 4 18.10 8.96 35.04
N SER A 5 19.01 8.55 34.16
CA SER A 5 18.80 7.51 33.18
C SER A 5 18.78 6.16 33.90
N VAL A 6 17.58 5.66 34.19
CA VAL A 6 17.40 4.27 34.62
C VAL A 6 17.64 3.37 33.41
N PRO A 7 18.65 2.48 33.43
CA PRO A 7 18.89 1.58 32.33
C PRO A 7 17.78 0.53 32.28
N VAL A 8 17.12 0.41 31.13
CA VAL A 8 16.23 -0.70 30.81
C VAL A 8 17.10 -1.95 30.71
N PRO A 9 16.88 -3.00 31.53
CA PRO A 9 17.67 -4.21 31.43
C PRO A 9 17.34 -4.89 30.10
N ALA A 10 18.36 -5.00 29.24
CA ALA A 10 18.32 -5.90 28.11
C ALA A 10 18.15 -7.32 28.66
N LEU A 11 16.95 -7.88 28.52
CA LEU A 11 16.68 -9.29 28.74
C LEU A 11 17.44 -10.09 27.68
N SER A 12 18.71 -10.37 27.99
CA SER A 12 19.49 -11.40 27.35
C SER A 12 18.86 -12.74 27.71
N LEU A 13 18.09 -13.29 26.78
CA LEU A 13 17.72 -14.69 26.74
C LEU A 13 19.01 -15.51 26.54
N GLN A 14 19.75 -15.74 27.63
CA GLN A 14 20.65 -16.89 27.70
C GLN A 14 19.77 -18.12 27.85
N GLU A 15 19.59 -18.82 26.73
CA GLU A 15 19.14 -20.21 26.69
C GLU A 15 20.03 -21.03 27.62
N THR A 16 19.57 -21.20 28.85
CA THR A 16 20.10 -22.24 29.74
C THR A 16 19.42 -23.52 29.28
N VAL A 17 19.97 -24.12 28.21
CA VAL A 17 19.65 -25.50 27.84
C VAL A 17 20.22 -26.38 28.94
N SER A 18 19.45 -26.52 30.01
CA SER A 18 19.57 -27.62 30.95
C SER A 18 19.19 -28.87 30.18
N SER A 19 20.18 -29.51 29.54
CA SER A 19 20.10 -30.89 29.10
C SER A 19 19.94 -31.75 30.35
N GLY A 20 18.70 -31.86 30.82
CA GLY A 20 18.30 -32.95 31.69
C GLY A 20 18.42 -34.22 30.88
N GLU A 21 19.61 -34.81 30.91
CA GLU A 21 19.83 -36.20 30.56
C GLU A 21 18.92 -37.03 31.47
N TYR A 22 17.71 -37.32 30.98
CA TYR A 22 16.98 -38.49 31.42
C TYR A 22 17.81 -39.68 30.98
N SER A 23 18.76 -40.05 31.83
CA SER A 23 19.40 -41.36 31.85
C SER A 23 18.31 -42.38 32.14
N SER A 24 17.50 -42.65 31.12
CA SER A 24 16.64 -43.82 31.07
C SER A 24 17.59 -45.00 31.04
N SER A 25 17.79 -45.60 32.22
CA SER A 25 18.50 -46.86 32.34
C SER A 25 17.75 -47.86 31.45
N ARG A 26 18.26 -48.03 30.23
CA ARG A 26 17.78 -48.97 29.23
C ARG A 26 18.20 -50.36 29.72
N SER A 27 17.51 -50.88 30.74
CA SER A 27 17.69 -52.26 31.19
C SER A 27 17.17 -53.16 30.07
N MET A 28 18.10 -53.69 29.29
CA MET A 28 17.88 -54.60 28.19
C MET A 28 17.52 -55.99 28.75
N PHE A 29 16.33 -56.10 29.35
CA PHE A 29 15.71 -57.40 29.62
C PHE A 29 14.69 -57.67 28.51
N ASP A 30 15.20 -58.18 27.38
CA ASP A 30 14.39 -58.76 26.30
C ASP A 30 13.89 -60.15 26.73
N GLY A 31 13.00 -60.20 27.71
CA GLY A 31 12.20 -61.39 27.98
C GLY A 31 11.04 -61.49 26.99
N LEU A 32 10.65 -62.70 26.58
CA LEU A 32 9.51 -62.95 25.66
C LEU A 32 8.18 -62.27 26.07
N GLY A 33 8.04 -61.86 27.34
CA GLY A 33 6.89 -61.09 27.85
C GLY A 33 6.95 -59.57 27.63
N SER A 34 8.06 -58.99 27.15
CA SER A 34 8.20 -57.54 26.96
C SER A 34 7.43 -57.04 25.72
N LEU A 35 7.31 -57.87 24.68
CA LEU A 35 6.56 -57.57 23.47
C LEU A 35 5.04 -57.58 23.72
N SER A 36 4.53 -58.57 24.45
CA SER A 36 3.11 -58.63 24.83
C SER A 36 2.72 -57.52 25.81
N GLY A 37 3.59 -57.20 26.77
CA GLY A 37 3.42 -56.05 27.67
C GLY A 37 3.37 -54.70 26.92
N ARG A 38 4.27 -54.48 25.96
CA ARG A 38 4.25 -53.29 25.09
C ARG A 38 3.01 -53.24 24.19
N ALA A 39 2.57 -54.37 23.65
CA ALA A 39 1.36 -54.43 22.82
C ALA A 39 0.10 -54.09 23.64
N LEU A 40 -0.05 -54.65 24.85
CA LEU A 40 -1.16 -54.35 25.75
C LEU A 40 -1.16 -52.89 26.21
N PHE A 41 0.02 -52.35 26.54
CA PHE A 41 0.16 -50.93 26.91
C PHE A 41 -0.22 -50.00 25.76
N ASN A 42 0.26 -50.29 24.54
CA ASN A 42 -0.08 -49.51 23.34
C ASN A 42 -1.57 -49.63 23.00
N PHE A 43 -2.17 -50.82 23.14
CA PHE A 43 -3.61 -51.03 22.97
C PHE A 43 -4.41 -50.20 23.98
N GLY A 44 -4.07 -50.25 25.27
CA GLY A 44 -4.72 -49.45 26.30
C GLY A 44 -4.63 -47.94 26.02
N LYS A 45 -3.48 -47.46 25.57
CA LYS A 45 -3.28 -46.06 25.15
C LYS A 45 -4.15 -45.67 23.94
N LEU A 46 -4.30 -46.57 22.97
CA LEU A 46 -5.18 -46.35 21.81
C LEU A 46 -6.66 -46.37 22.21
N THR A 47 -7.07 -47.28 23.09
CA THR A 47 -8.46 -47.34 23.60
C THR A 47 -8.82 -46.09 24.39
N LEU A 48 -7.93 -45.62 25.28
CA LEU A 48 -8.16 -44.37 26.04
C LEU A 48 -8.32 -43.16 25.11
N LYS A 49 -7.42 -43.02 24.13
CA LYS A 49 -7.53 -41.96 23.11
C LYS A 49 -8.83 -42.05 22.31
N GLY A 50 -9.28 -43.27 21.98
CA GLY A 50 -10.53 -43.49 21.26
C GLY A 50 -11.76 -43.07 22.06
N ILE A 51 -11.80 -43.39 23.36
CA ILE A 51 -12.90 -43.01 24.26
C ILE A 51 -12.95 -41.49 24.45
N GLU A 52 -11.79 -40.87 24.72
CA GLU A 52 -11.68 -39.40 24.82
C GLU A 52 -12.17 -38.72 23.54
N GLN A 53 -11.77 -39.22 22.38
CA GLN A 53 -12.19 -38.69 21.08
C GLN A 53 -13.71 -38.81 20.88
N LEU A 54 -14.34 -39.91 21.33
CA LEU A 54 -15.79 -40.10 21.25
C LEU A 54 -16.53 -39.11 22.16
N ILE A 55 -16.05 -38.92 23.39
CA ILE A 55 -16.64 -37.96 24.35
C ILE A 55 -16.56 -36.54 23.79
N ILE A 56 -15.38 -36.13 23.29
CA ILE A 56 -15.17 -34.82 22.66
C ILE A 56 -16.08 -34.65 21.44
N SER A 57 -16.17 -35.66 20.57
CA SER A 57 -17.02 -35.63 19.38
C SER A 57 -18.49 -35.46 19.74
N ARG A 58 -18.96 -36.14 20.79
CA ARG A 58 -20.34 -36.01 21.30
C ARG A 58 -20.61 -34.62 21.85
N ARG A 59 -19.67 -34.05 22.64
CA ARG A 59 -19.78 -32.67 23.15
C ARG A 59 -19.84 -31.67 22.01
N LEU A 60 -18.94 -31.78 21.03
CA LEU A 60 -18.92 -30.90 19.87
C LEU A 60 -20.21 -31.02 19.04
N ALA A 61 -20.80 -32.21 18.91
CA ALA A 61 -22.09 -32.39 18.25
C ALA A 61 -23.23 -31.66 18.97
N ILE A 62 -23.26 -31.68 20.31
CA ILE A 62 -24.23 -30.92 21.11
C ILE A 62 -24.02 -29.42 20.93
N ILE A 63 -22.76 -28.96 20.93
CA ILE A 63 -22.42 -27.56 20.71
C ILE A 63 -22.91 -27.12 19.34
N ILE A 64 -22.63 -27.87 18.27
CA ILE A 64 -23.02 -27.51 16.90
C ILE A 64 -24.52 -27.21 16.75
N VAL A 65 -25.40 -27.93 17.48
CA VAL A 65 -26.86 -27.72 17.40
C VAL A 65 -27.29 -26.36 17.94
N ASN A 66 -26.49 -25.73 18.80
CA ASN A 66 -26.80 -24.44 19.44
C ASN A 66 -26.12 -23.24 18.76
N PHE A 67 -25.44 -23.44 17.62
CA PHE A 67 -24.66 -22.40 16.94
C PHE A 67 -25.03 -22.31 15.44
N PRO A 68 -25.09 -21.10 14.84
CA PRO A 68 -24.92 -19.80 15.49
C PRO A 68 -26.12 -19.44 16.39
N HIS A 69 -25.91 -18.53 17.33
CA HIS A 69 -26.94 -17.99 18.22
C HIS A 69 -26.83 -16.45 18.24
N GLN A 70 -27.84 -15.78 18.80
CA GLN A 70 -27.83 -14.34 19.06
C GLN A 70 -27.44 -14.06 20.52
N ASP A 71 -26.95 -12.86 20.81
CA ASP A 71 -26.59 -12.49 22.19
C ASP A 71 -27.82 -12.42 23.12
N ALA A 72 -29.02 -12.21 22.56
CA ALA A 72 -30.28 -12.20 23.31
C ALA A 72 -30.82 -13.61 23.62
N ASP A 73 -30.23 -14.67 23.06
CA ASP A 73 -30.72 -16.03 23.25
C ASP A 73 -30.35 -16.54 24.65
N SER A 74 -31.35 -17.05 25.38
CA SER A 74 -31.16 -17.66 26.71
C SER A 74 -30.93 -19.16 26.59
N ILE A 75 -29.76 -19.56 26.09
CA ILE A 75 -29.38 -20.98 25.94
C ILE A 75 -28.70 -21.47 27.23
N ALA A 76 -29.29 -22.48 27.88
CA ALA A 76 -28.73 -23.06 29.09
C ALA A 76 -27.35 -23.70 28.82
N GLY A 77 -26.36 -23.36 29.64
CA GLY A 77 -25.01 -23.90 29.54
C GLY A 77 -24.14 -23.28 28.44
N LEU A 78 -24.58 -22.21 27.77
CA LEU A 78 -23.86 -21.60 26.65
C LEU A 78 -22.42 -21.19 26.99
N HIS A 79 -22.18 -20.64 28.19
CA HIS A 79 -20.83 -20.32 28.65
C HIS A 79 -19.91 -21.56 28.68
N SER A 80 -20.40 -22.71 29.16
CA SER A 80 -19.62 -23.96 29.16
C SER A 80 -19.32 -24.47 27.75
N MET A 81 -20.22 -24.25 26.79
CA MET A 81 -19.98 -24.58 25.38
C MET A 81 -18.85 -23.74 24.79
N TYR A 82 -18.78 -22.44 25.13
CA TYR A 82 -17.66 -21.59 24.71
C TYR A 82 -16.32 -21.99 25.33
N VAL A 83 -16.30 -22.34 26.62
CA VAL A 83 -15.10 -22.88 27.27
C VAL A 83 -14.61 -24.14 26.55
N ASP A 84 -15.53 -25.04 26.19
CA ASP A 84 -15.20 -26.24 25.40
C ASP A 84 -14.66 -25.90 24.01
N LEU A 85 -15.27 -24.93 23.31
CA LEU A 85 -14.80 -24.50 21.98
C LEU A 85 -13.41 -23.89 22.05
N LEU A 86 -13.14 -23.07 23.06
CA LEU A 86 -11.83 -22.45 23.27
C LEU A 86 -10.76 -23.49 23.60
N GLU A 87 -11.08 -24.46 24.46
CA GLU A 87 -10.20 -25.59 24.74
C GLU A 87 -9.87 -26.35 23.44
N LEU A 88 -10.90 -26.74 22.68
CA LEU A 88 -10.74 -27.46 21.41
C LEU A 88 -10.01 -26.66 20.33
N SER A 89 -9.94 -25.33 20.47
CA SER A 89 -9.22 -24.45 19.55
C SER A 89 -7.70 -24.40 19.78
N ARG A 90 -7.22 -24.88 20.94
CA ARG A 90 -5.80 -24.82 21.32
C ARG A 90 -4.89 -25.49 20.30
N ILE A 91 -3.79 -24.79 19.97
CA ILE A 91 -2.81 -25.24 18.99
C ILE A 91 -2.13 -26.53 19.49
N HIS A 92 -2.04 -27.54 18.63
CA HIS A 92 -1.36 -28.83 18.87
C HIS A 92 -1.91 -29.73 20.00
N MET A 93 -3.01 -29.35 20.67
CA MET A 93 -3.62 -30.16 21.74
C MET A 93 -4.62 -31.21 21.21
N TYR A 94 -5.38 -30.85 20.17
CA TYR A 94 -6.47 -31.68 19.64
C TYR A 94 -6.24 -32.10 18.19
N PRO A 95 -6.89 -33.19 17.71
CA PRO A 95 -6.88 -33.54 16.29
C PRO A 95 -7.28 -32.35 15.43
N LYS A 96 -6.56 -32.14 14.33
CA LYS A 96 -6.75 -30.98 13.42
C LYS A 96 -8.20 -30.80 12.99
N SER A 97 -8.92 -31.88 12.73
CA SER A 97 -10.34 -31.85 12.33
C SER A 97 -11.27 -31.30 13.41
N MET A 98 -11.01 -31.60 14.69
CA MET A 98 -11.79 -31.07 15.82
C MET A 98 -11.51 -29.59 16.01
N ARG A 99 -10.23 -29.21 15.97
CA ARG A 99 -9.80 -27.81 16.06
C ARG A 99 -10.40 -26.96 14.94
N ILE A 100 -10.35 -27.43 13.69
CA ILE A 100 -10.99 -26.74 12.56
C ILE A 100 -12.48 -26.51 12.82
N ARG A 101 -13.22 -27.53 13.30
CA ARG A 101 -14.65 -27.39 13.59
C ARG A 101 -14.92 -26.38 14.70
N ALA A 102 -14.12 -26.42 15.77
CA ALA A 102 -14.25 -25.46 16.87
C ALA A 102 -13.99 -24.03 16.38
N LEU A 103 -12.91 -23.81 15.64
CA LEU A 103 -12.56 -22.52 15.04
C LEU A 103 -13.63 -22.03 14.04
N GLN A 104 -14.19 -22.93 13.22
CA GLN A 104 -15.31 -22.58 12.35
C GLN A 104 -16.51 -22.04 13.15
N ILE A 105 -16.87 -22.69 14.27
CA ILE A 105 -17.99 -22.24 15.11
C ILE A 105 -17.69 -20.87 15.73
N LEU A 106 -16.48 -20.68 16.28
CA LEU A 106 -16.05 -19.39 16.85
C LEU A 106 -16.09 -18.26 15.80
N MET A 107 -15.53 -18.52 14.61
CA MET A 107 -15.50 -17.54 13.54
C MET A 107 -16.89 -17.19 13.02
N ARG A 108 -17.84 -18.14 12.96
CA ARG A 108 -19.24 -17.84 12.62
C ARG A 108 -19.87 -16.84 13.58
N GLN A 109 -19.58 -16.94 14.87
CA GLN A 109 -20.09 -16.02 15.89
C GLN A 109 -19.46 -14.64 15.79
N ILE A 110 -18.15 -14.58 15.50
CA ILE A 110 -17.48 -13.31 15.22
C ILE A 110 -18.06 -12.65 13.96
N ALA A 111 -18.31 -13.42 12.90
CA ALA A 111 -18.92 -12.92 11.67
C ALA A 111 -20.31 -12.31 11.88
N SER A 112 -21.11 -12.88 12.79
CA SER A 112 -22.45 -12.39 13.13
C SER A 112 -22.46 -11.28 14.19
N ARG A 113 -21.30 -10.90 14.75
CA ARG A 113 -21.15 -10.01 15.92
C ARG A 113 -21.88 -10.46 17.19
N SER A 114 -22.28 -11.73 17.28
CA SER A 114 -22.93 -12.31 18.47
C SER A 114 -21.86 -12.83 19.45
N THR A 115 -21.08 -11.92 20.03
CA THR A 115 -19.82 -12.29 20.72
C THR A 115 -19.85 -12.11 22.23
N ALA A 116 -20.95 -11.65 22.85
CA ALA A 116 -20.97 -11.33 24.28
C ALA A 116 -20.55 -12.50 25.18
N TYR A 117 -21.09 -13.70 24.91
CA TYR A 117 -20.73 -14.91 25.66
C TYR A 117 -19.31 -15.41 25.38
N LEU A 118 -18.81 -15.21 24.15
CA LEU A 118 -17.44 -15.53 23.78
C LEU A 118 -16.45 -14.62 24.52
N LEU A 119 -16.72 -13.32 24.58
CA LEU A 119 -15.92 -12.34 25.32
C LEU A 119 -15.84 -12.70 26.81
N HIS A 120 -16.98 -13.09 27.41
CA HIS A 120 -17.00 -13.56 28.78
C HIS A 120 -16.16 -14.84 28.98
N ALA A 121 -16.24 -15.81 28.08
CA ALA A 121 -15.42 -17.02 28.14
C ALA A 121 -13.92 -16.73 27.99
N LEU A 122 -13.54 -15.86 27.06
CA LEU A 122 -12.15 -15.43 26.87
C LEU A 122 -11.57 -14.77 28.12
N SER A 123 -12.37 -14.03 28.89
CA SER A 123 -11.91 -13.39 30.13
C SER A 123 -11.44 -14.37 31.22
N THR A 124 -11.80 -15.66 31.10
CA THR A 124 -11.39 -16.73 32.02
C THR A 124 -10.11 -17.44 31.59
N LEU A 125 -9.64 -17.24 30.36
CA LEU A 125 -8.43 -17.87 29.84
C LEU A 125 -7.15 -17.14 30.28
N PRO A 126 -6.00 -17.85 30.34
CA PRO A 126 -4.70 -17.22 30.48
C PRO A 126 -4.40 -16.27 29.32
N VAL A 127 -3.85 -15.09 29.62
CA VAL A 127 -3.53 -14.04 28.62
C VAL A 127 -2.71 -14.58 27.44
N VAL A 128 -1.74 -15.45 27.69
CA VAL A 128 -0.89 -16.04 26.64
C VAL A 128 -1.71 -16.88 25.66
N GLU A 129 -2.71 -17.63 26.13
CA GLU A 129 -3.57 -18.43 25.26
C GLU A 129 -4.47 -17.54 24.40
N ILE A 130 -4.98 -16.46 24.98
CA ILE A 130 -5.76 -15.47 24.24
C ILE A 130 -4.87 -14.83 23.17
N GLN A 131 -3.65 -14.39 23.50
CA GLN A 131 -2.72 -13.82 22.53
C GLN A 131 -2.47 -14.77 21.36
N MET A 132 -2.20 -16.06 21.63
CA MET A 132 -1.98 -17.06 20.57
C MET A 132 -3.22 -17.24 19.68
N LEU A 133 -4.42 -17.32 20.27
CA LEU A 133 -5.66 -17.46 19.52
C LEU A 133 -5.93 -16.21 18.65
N LEU A 134 -5.80 -15.01 19.22
CA LEU A 134 -6.02 -13.76 18.49
C LEU A 134 -4.98 -13.59 17.38
N SER A 135 -3.71 -13.87 17.64
CA SER A 135 -2.65 -13.85 16.62
C SER A 135 -2.94 -14.81 15.48
N GLU A 136 -3.41 -16.03 15.79
CA GLU A 136 -3.82 -16.98 14.75
C GLU A 136 -4.97 -16.43 13.91
N ILE A 137 -6.03 -15.90 14.55
CA ILE A 137 -7.17 -15.30 13.84
C ILE A 137 -6.71 -14.17 12.93
N LEU A 138 -5.93 -13.21 13.44
CA LEU A 138 -5.42 -12.06 12.68
C LEU A 138 -4.55 -12.52 11.49
N SER A 139 -3.75 -13.57 11.68
CA SER A 139 -2.86 -14.09 10.63
C SER A 139 -3.60 -14.65 9.41
N TRP A 140 -4.87 -15.07 9.55
CA TRP A 140 -5.67 -15.53 8.41
C TRP A 140 -6.18 -14.40 7.52
N PHE A 141 -6.15 -13.17 8.01
CA PHE A 141 -6.62 -11.99 7.29
C PHE A 141 -5.50 -11.02 6.93
N ASP A 142 -4.24 -11.36 7.24
CA ASP A 142 -3.10 -10.54 6.87
C ASP A 142 -2.95 -10.48 5.33
N PRO A 143 -3.10 -9.30 4.71
CA PRO A 143 -2.95 -9.14 3.26
C PRO A 143 -1.61 -9.62 2.73
N ILE A 144 -0.53 -9.47 3.51
CA ILE A 144 0.82 -9.85 3.08
C ILE A 144 0.95 -11.38 3.00
N ARG A 145 0.36 -12.11 3.95
CA ARG A 145 0.38 -13.58 3.94
C ARG A 145 -0.38 -14.14 2.74
N VAL A 146 -1.54 -13.56 2.42
CA VAL A 146 -2.33 -13.97 1.24
C VAL A 146 -1.53 -13.80 -0.05
N PHE A 147 -0.71 -12.75 -0.13
CA PHE A 147 0.17 -12.51 -1.29
C PHE A 147 1.21 -13.61 -1.50
N ARG A 148 1.78 -14.16 -0.42
CA ARG A 148 2.77 -15.25 -0.50
C ARG A 148 2.19 -16.58 -0.97
N GLY A 149 0.87 -16.69 -1.07
CA GLY A 149 0.20 -17.95 -1.43
C GLY A 149 0.28 -19.03 -0.36
N GLU A 150 0.74 -18.69 0.85
CA GLU A 150 0.89 -19.59 2.00
C GLU A 150 -0.46 -19.86 2.68
N ARG A 151 -1.35 -20.58 2.00
CA ARG A 151 -2.65 -20.96 2.58
C ARG A 151 -2.59 -22.32 3.25
N ASP A 152 -2.70 -22.30 4.56
CA ASP A 152 -2.81 -23.53 5.34
C ASP A 152 -4.22 -24.17 5.17
N GLU A 153 -4.34 -25.46 5.48
CA GLU A 153 -5.61 -26.18 5.36
C GLU A 153 -6.68 -25.68 6.35
N ILE A 154 -6.28 -25.08 7.47
CA ILE A 154 -7.19 -24.55 8.49
C ILE A 154 -7.87 -23.29 7.93
N GLU A 155 -7.10 -22.35 7.39
CA GLU A 155 -7.58 -21.14 6.72
C GLU A 155 -8.57 -21.49 5.60
N LYS A 156 -8.23 -22.46 4.76
CA LYS A 156 -9.12 -22.94 3.67
C LYS A 156 -10.46 -23.47 4.18
N ALA A 157 -10.51 -24.00 5.39
CA ALA A 157 -11.74 -24.53 5.99
C ALA A 157 -12.50 -23.48 6.83
N VAL A 158 -11.78 -22.60 7.53
CA VAL A 158 -12.34 -21.64 8.49
C VAL A 158 -12.87 -20.39 7.81
N ILE A 159 -12.14 -19.83 6.84
CA ILE A 159 -12.53 -18.59 6.16
C ILE A 159 -13.86 -18.71 5.39
N PRO A 160 -14.18 -19.81 4.69
CA PRO A 160 -15.51 -19.96 4.09
C PRO A 160 -16.63 -19.96 5.13
N ALA A 161 -16.45 -20.67 6.25
CA ALA A 161 -17.45 -20.71 7.32
C ALA A 161 -17.69 -19.31 7.92
N TYR A 162 -16.63 -18.51 8.08
CA TYR A 162 -16.72 -17.10 8.46
C TYR A 162 -17.56 -16.30 7.45
N ARG A 163 -17.21 -16.39 6.16
CA ARG A 163 -17.90 -15.65 5.09
C ARG A 163 -19.38 -15.97 4.98
N ASP A 164 -19.73 -17.23 5.09
CA ASP A 164 -21.12 -17.70 4.96
C ASP A 164 -22.05 -17.10 6.03
N HIS A 165 -21.47 -16.57 7.12
CA HIS A 165 -22.19 -16.01 8.26
C HIS A 165 -22.03 -14.49 8.40
N LEU A 166 -21.32 -13.84 7.49
CA LEU A 166 -21.29 -12.39 7.44
C LEU A 166 -22.67 -11.84 7.13
N SER A 167 -23.04 -10.75 7.79
CA SER A 167 -24.25 -10.01 7.43
C SER A 167 -24.18 -9.59 5.96
N LYS A 168 -25.31 -9.64 5.26
CA LYS A 168 -25.42 -9.18 3.87
C LYS A 168 -25.12 -7.68 3.70
N TRP A 169 -25.15 -6.95 4.81
CA TRP A 169 -24.83 -5.53 4.90
C TRP A 169 -23.34 -5.30 5.24
N GLU A 170 -22.58 -6.35 5.52
CA GLU A 170 -21.13 -6.21 5.69
C GLU A 170 -20.48 -5.94 4.35
N ASP A 171 -19.80 -4.81 4.34
CA ASP A 171 -19.11 -4.28 3.19
C ASP A 171 -17.66 -4.78 3.10
N HIS A 172 -17.13 -5.31 4.20
CA HIS A 172 -15.74 -5.73 4.31
C HIS A 172 -15.56 -6.88 5.31
N LEU A 173 -14.81 -7.92 4.93
CA LEU A 173 -14.62 -9.13 5.75
C LEU A 173 -14.03 -8.83 7.12
N LEU A 174 -13.15 -7.84 7.23
CA LEU A 174 -12.45 -7.55 8.48
C LEU A 174 -13.23 -6.70 9.48
N ALA A 175 -14.36 -6.10 9.10
CA ALA A 175 -15.07 -5.21 10.01
C ALA A 175 -15.54 -5.93 11.29
N PRO A 176 -16.19 -7.10 11.23
CA PRO A 176 -16.57 -7.83 12.46
C PRO A 176 -15.38 -8.31 13.29
N ILE A 177 -14.24 -8.64 12.65
CA ILE A 177 -13.02 -9.01 13.37
C ILE A 177 -12.47 -7.83 14.17
N ILE A 178 -12.39 -6.65 13.56
CA ILE A 178 -11.86 -5.45 14.24
C ILE A 178 -12.81 -4.99 15.35
N ASP A 179 -14.13 -5.04 15.11
CA ASP A 179 -15.13 -4.79 16.16
C ASP A 179 -14.94 -5.76 17.33
N PHE A 180 -14.83 -7.07 17.06
CA PHE A 180 -14.58 -8.07 18.10
C PHE A 180 -13.29 -7.82 18.89
N MET A 181 -12.20 -7.43 18.21
CA MET A 181 -10.93 -7.09 18.87
C MET A 181 -11.07 -5.85 19.76
N ARG A 182 -11.79 -4.82 19.30
CA ARG A 182 -12.09 -3.62 20.08
C ARG A 182 -12.92 -3.94 21.32
N ASP A 183 -13.97 -4.73 21.14
CA ASP A 183 -14.90 -5.10 22.20
C ASP A 183 -14.18 -5.95 23.27
N PHE A 184 -13.35 -6.91 22.84
CA PHE A 184 -12.48 -7.66 23.74
C PHE A 184 -11.48 -6.76 24.48
N ALA A 185 -10.82 -5.85 23.75
CA ALA A 185 -9.85 -4.94 24.34
C ALA A 185 -10.48 -4.04 25.43
N SER A 186 -11.71 -3.62 25.21
CA SER A 186 -12.46 -2.71 26.09
C SER A 186 -13.05 -3.39 27.32
N CYS A 187 -13.41 -4.68 27.24
CA CYS A 187 -14.01 -5.40 28.36
C CYS A 187 -13.00 -6.10 29.29
N ALA A 188 -11.78 -6.40 28.82
CA ALA A 188 -10.77 -7.10 29.61
C ALA A 188 -9.77 -6.13 30.26
N LYS A 189 -9.40 -6.36 31.54
CA LYS A 189 -8.43 -5.52 32.28
C LYS A 189 -7.07 -5.36 31.58
N LEU A 190 -6.62 -6.39 30.86
CA LEU A 190 -5.40 -6.40 30.05
C LEU A 190 -5.73 -6.48 28.56
N GLY A 191 -6.95 -6.13 28.16
CA GLY A 191 -7.49 -6.32 26.82
C GLY A 191 -6.64 -5.64 25.75
N TRP A 192 -6.45 -4.32 25.86
CA TRP A 192 -5.59 -3.57 24.94
C TRP A 192 -4.18 -4.14 24.83
N SER A 193 -3.55 -4.47 25.96
CA SER A 193 -2.21 -5.09 25.94
C SER A 193 -2.18 -6.40 25.16
N THR A 194 -3.23 -7.21 25.31
CA THR A 194 -3.35 -8.53 24.71
C THR A 194 -3.56 -8.41 23.20
N VAL A 195 -4.51 -7.57 22.77
CA VAL A 195 -4.87 -7.36 21.37
C VAL A 195 -3.75 -6.69 20.58
N LEU A 196 -3.10 -5.67 21.15
CA LEU A 196 -2.00 -4.99 20.46
C LEU A 196 -0.79 -5.92 20.35
N SER A 197 -0.47 -6.70 21.41
CA SER A 197 0.62 -7.69 21.38
C SER A 197 0.34 -8.88 20.47
N SER A 198 -0.92 -9.15 20.13
CA SER A 198 -1.27 -10.23 19.21
C SER A 198 -1.06 -9.87 17.72
N GLY A 199 -0.57 -8.66 17.42
CA GLY A 199 -0.30 -8.18 16.06
C GLY A 199 -1.46 -7.41 15.42
N CYS A 200 -2.42 -6.93 16.22
CA CYS A 200 -3.56 -6.16 15.67
C CYS A 200 -3.10 -4.84 15.02
N LEU A 201 -2.08 -4.19 15.58
CA LEU A 201 -1.50 -2.98 14.99
C LEU A 201 -0.85 -3.25 13.64
N ASP A 202 -0.15 -4.37 13.49
CA ASP A 202 0.44 -4.79 12.22
C ASP A 202 -0.65 -5.04 11.17
N LEU A 203 -1.73 -5.75 11.53
CA LEU A 203 -2.87 -5.96 10.63
C LEU A 203 -3.50 -4.61 10.20
N LEU A 204 -3.80 -3.74 11.16
CA LEU A 204 -4.40 -2.43 10.89
C LEU A 204 -3.48 -1.56 10.01
N LEU A 205 -2.16 -1.65 10.22
CA LEU A 205 -1.20 -0.98 9.37
C LEU A 205 -1.16 -1.61 7.97
N HIS A 206 -1.23 -2.93 7.84
CA HIS A 206 -1.29 -3.60 6.54
C HIS A 206 -2.56 -3.20 5.79
N LEU A 207 -3.70 -3.06 6.49
CA LEU A 207 -4.93 -2.52 5.91
C LEU A 207 -4.75 -1.07 5.47
N TYR A 208 -4.12 -0.23 6.28
CA TYR A 208 -3.83 1.14 5.87
C TYR A 208 -2.90 1.20 4.66
N ILE A 209 -1.84 0.37 4.66
CA ILE A 209 -0.88 0.24 3.56
C ILE A 209 -1.57 -0.26 2.30
N SER A 210 -2.55 -1.16 2.43
CA SER A 210 -3.39 -1.68 1.35
C SER A 210 -4.54 -0.76 0.96
N ASP A 211 -4.66 0.40 1.60
CA ASP A 211 -5.79 1.33 1.44
C ASP A 211 -7.15 0.63 1.61
N PHE A 212 -7.20 -0.24 2.62
CA PHE A 212 -8.35 -1.06 3.02
C PHE A 212 -8.89 -1.92 1.87
N GLN A 213 -8.02 -2.33 0.94
CA GLN A 213 -8.37 -3.35 -0.03
C GLN A 213 -8.52 -4.68 0.67
N GLU A 214 -9.61 -5.36 0.35
CA GLU A 214 -9.91 -6.66 0.91
C GLU A 214 -8.99 -7.71 0.26
N PRO A 215 -8.18 -8.44 1.06
CA PRO A 215 -7.13 -9.29 0.53
C PRO A 215 -7.67 -10.49 -0.26
N VAL A 216 -8.92 -10.90 -0.03
CA VAL A 216 -9.46 -12.12 -0.62
C VAL A 216 -10.34 -11.88 -1.85
N THR A 217 -10.82 -10.65 -2.06
CA THR A 217 -11.59 -10.29 -3.27
C THR A 217 -10.73 -9.79 -4.43
N LEU A 218 -9.39 -9.75 -4.28
CA LEU A 218 -8.46 -9.38 -5.35
C LEU A 218 -8.68 -10.18 -6.66
N ASN A 219 -9.15 -11.44 -6.55
CA ASN A 219 -9.45 -12.29 -7.69
C ASN A 219 -10.90 -12.20 -8.20
N SER A 220 -11.80 -11.59 -7.43
CA SER A 220 -13.21 -11.46 -7.84
C SER A 220 -13.38 -10.22 -8.72
N GLY A 221 -14.05 -10.37 -9.86
CA GLY A 221 -14.26 -9.30 -10.85
C GLY A 221 -14.96 -8.05 -10.29
N THR A 222 -15.60 -8.16 -9.13
CA THR A 222 -16.46 -7.15 -8.51
C THR A 222 -15.76 -6.49 -7.32
N ARG A 223 -14.88 -5.51 -7.57
CA ARG A 223 -14.37 -4.63 -6.52
C ARG A 223 -15.49 -3.66 -6.10
N SER A 224 -16.25 -4.05 -5.08
CA SER A 224 -17.23 -3.19 -4.43
C SER A 224 -16.49 -2.22 -3.50
N PHE A 225 -16.31 -0.97 -3.95
CA PHE A 225 -15.61 0.08 -3.20
C PHE A 225 -16.45 0.60 -2.03
N ARG A 226 -16.41 -0.12 -0.90
CA ARG A 226 -17.10 0.26 0.33
C ARG A 226 -16.12 0.45 1.48
N LYS A 227 -15.03 1.20 1.21
CA LYS A 227 -13.95 1.52 2.16
C LYS A 227 -14.41 2.25 3.41
N SER A 228 -15.53 2.98 3.32
CA SER A 228 -15.99 3.86 4.40
C SER A 228 -16.31 3.12 5.69
N SER A 229 -16.89 1.91 5.62
CA SER A 229 -17.27 1.14 6.81
C SER A 229 -16.04 0.60 7.53
N ILE A 230 -15.14 -0.11 6.82
CA ILE A 230 -13.92 -0.65 7.42
C ILE A 230 -12.99 0.46 7.93
N THR A 231 -12.89 1.58 7.21
CA THR A 231 -12.12 2.73 7.67
C THR A 231 -12.71 3.28 8.97
N ALA A 232 -14.04 3.42 9.06
CA ALA A 232 -14.70 3.87 10.28
C ALA A 232 -14.47 2.89 11.45
N THR A 233 -14.55 1.57 11.21
CA THR A 233 -14.26 0.55 12.22
C THR A 233 -12.82 0.63 12.71
N CYS A 234 -11.84 0.74 11.80
CA CYS A 234 -10.43 0.90 12.17
C CYS A 234 -10.20 2.18 12.97
N ASN A 235 -10.80 3.30 12.55
CA ASN A 235 -10.67 4.57 13.25
C ASN A 235 -11.29 4.51 14.65
N SER A 236 -12.43 3.86 14.81
CA SER A 236 -13.05 3.66 16.13
C SER A 236 -12.15 2.82 17.03
N PHE A 237 -11.62 1.69 16.53
CA PHE A 237 -10.64 0.88 17.27
C PHE A 237 -9.47 1.73 17.77
N LEU A 238 -8.87 2.51 16.87
CA LEU A 238 -7.71 3.34 17.16
C LEU A 238 -8.01 4.48 18.12
N THR A 239 -9.20 5.08 18.01
CA THR A 239 -9.65 6.14 18.91
C THR A 239 -9.83 5.61 20.33
N ASP A 240 -10.44 4.42 20.48
CA ASP A 240 -10.64 3.80 21.78
C ASP A 240 -9.31 3.33 22.38
N ALA A 241 -8.39 2.82 21.56
CA ALA A 241 -7.05 2.45 21.98
C ALA A 241 -6.24 3.65 22.49
N LEU A 242 -6.43 4.82 21.86
CA LEU A 242 -5.79 6.08 22.27
C LEU A 242 -6.42 6.69 23.53
N ALA A 243 -7.70 6.46 23.75
CA ALA A 243 -8.38 6.88 24.97
C ALA A 243 -7.93 6.07 26.20
N ASP A 244 -7.45 4.85 25.99
CA ASP A 244 -6.82 4.03 27.01
C ASP A 244 -5.33 4.40 27.21
N GLU A 245 -4.92 4.66 28.45
CA GLU A 245 -3.54 5.09 28.75
C GLU A 245 -2.50 4.04 28.32
N TYR A 246 -2.82 2.75 28.50
CA TYR A 246 -1.91 1.67 28.19
C TYR A 246 -1.87 1.39 26.68
N GLY A 247 -3.03 1.39 26.02
CA GLY A 247 -3.17 1.31 24.57
C GLY A 247 -2.39 2.42 23.86
N CYS A 248 -2.55 3.67 24.31
CA CYS A 248 -1.81 4.82 23.80
C CYS A 248 -0.29 4.62 23.91
N ARG A 249 0.22 4.26 25.11
CA ARG A 249 1.65 3.99 25.32
C ARG A 249 2.18 2.87 24.42
N LEU A 250 1.42 1.79 24.23
CA LEU A 250 1.84 0.70 23.35
C LEU A 250 1.93 1.15 21.89
N ILE A 251 0.96 1.93 21.41
CA ILE A 251 1.02 2.44 20.05
C ILE A 251 2.19 3.41 19.88
N GLU A 252 2.46 4.25 20.87
CA GLU A 252 3.63 5.14 20.89
C GLU A 252 4.95 4.37 20.89
N LEU A 253 5.02 3.20 21.52
CA LEU A 253 6.21 2.34 21.52
C LEU A 253 6.31 1.43 20.30
N HIS A 254 5.27 1.37 19.46
CA HIS A 254 5.22 0.46 18.34
C HIS A 254 6.34 0.77 17.33
N PRO A 255 7.13 -0.23 16.88
CA PRO A 255 8.20 -0.01 15.90
C PRO A 255 7.71 0.65 14.61
N LEU A 256 6.47 0.33 14.25
CA LEU A 256 5.84 0.81 13.02
C LEU A 256 5.12 2.15 13.15
N ARG A 257 5.24 2.82 14.31
CA ARG A 257 4.49 4.05 14.60
C ARG A 257 4.68 5.17 13.57
N GLY A 258 5.84 5.20 12.91
CA GLY A 258 6.15 6.20 11.88
C GLY A 258 5.27 6.08 10.64
N LEU A 259 4.74 4.89 10.34
CA LEU A 259 4.01 4.63 9.10
C LEU A 259 2.53 5.02 9.17
N TRP A 260 1.98 5.21 10.36
CA TRP A 260 0.57 5.58 10.52
C TRP A 260 0.25 6.93 9.88
N PRO A 261 -0.91 7.05 9.19
CA PRO A 261 -1.36 8.32 8.64
C PRO A 261 -1.64 9.34 9.75
N LEU A 262 -1.51 10.63 9.43
CA LEU A 262 -2.00 11.70 10.31
C LEU A 262 -3.53 11.83 10.33
N TRP A 263 -4.21 11.21 9.37
CA TRP A 263 -5.65 11.38 9.18
C TRP A 263 -6.38 10.03 9.19
N PRO A 264 -7.59 9.93 9.77
CA PRO A 264 -8.34 11.02 10.40
C PRO A 264 -8.08 11.27 11.90
N MET A 265 -7.51 10.35 12.69
CA MET A 265 -7.51 10.52 14.17
C MET A 265 -6.26 10.00 14.89
N LEU A 266 -5.16 9.78 14.17
CA LEU A 266 -3.90 9.28 14.72
C LEU A 266 -2.77 10.30 14.68
N ALA A 267 -3.06 11.55 15.06
CA ALA A 267 -2.00 12.51 15.35
C ALA A 267 -1.32 12.10 16.67
N PHE A 268 -0.48 11.06 16.62
CA PHE A 268 0.45 10.70 17.70
C PHE A 268 1.43 11.86 17.87
N VAL A 269 0.99 12.90 18.60
CA VAL A 269 1.73 14.04 19.16
C VAL A 269 2.72 14.79 18.22
N ASP A 270 2.34 16.04 17.94
CA ASP A 270 3.07 17.29 17.63
C ASP A 270 4.33 17.39 16.74
N THR A 271 5.11 16.36 16.46
CA THR A 271 6.34 16.56 15.69
C THR A 271 6.15 16.23 14.22
N THR A 272 5.58 17.18 13.47
CA THR A 272 5.80 17.24 12.02
C THR A 272 7.29 17.22 11.68
N GLN A 273 8.12 17.76 12.58
CA GLN A 273 9.57 17.74 12.51
C GLN A 273 10.11 16.33 12.75
N GLY A 274 10.78 15.77 11.73
CA GLY A 274 11.38 14.43 11.80
C GLY A 274 10.48 13.28 11.38
N ARG A 275 9.20 13.53 11.04
CA ARG A 275 8.28 12.48 10.54
C ARG A 275 8.83 11.78 9.31
N CYS A 276 9.36 12.50 8.32
CA CYS A 276 9.93 11.91 7.10
C CYS A 276 11.11 10.99 7.43
N LEU A 277 12.02 11.43 8.32
CA LEU A 277 13.13 10.61 8.81
C LEU A 277 12.65 9.34 9.52
N GLN A 278 11.63 9.46 10.36
CA GLN A 278 11.07 8.33 11.08
C GLN A 278 10.39 7.35 10.13
N ARG A 279 9.52 7.84 9.22
CA ARG A 279 8.88 7.04 8.15
C ARG A 279 9.92 6.25 7.37
N ARG A 280 10.98 6.91 6.93
CA ARG A 280 12.09 6.28 6.22
C ARG A 280 12.74 5.16 7.04
N LYS A 281 13.10 5.44 8.30
CA LYS A 281 13.68 4.43 9.20
C LYS A 281 12.73 3.24 9.37
N THR A 282 11.44 3.49 9.51
CA THR A 282 10.45 2.45 9.71
C THR A 282 10.20 1.63 8.44
N TRP A 283 10.19 2.24 7.25
CA TRP A 283 10.10 1.51 5.98
C TRP A 283 11.23 0.51 5.79
N ARG A 284 12.43 0.80 6.31
CA ARG A 284 13.56 -0.15 6.30
C ARG A 284 13.32 -1.39 7.17
N LEU A 285 12.39 -1.34 8.13
CA LEU A 285 12.11 -2.43 9.06
C LEU A 285 11.02 -3.39 8.54
N VAL A 286 10.06 -2.93 7.74
CA VAL A 286 8.88 -3.74 7.32
C VAL A 286 9.15 -4.71 6.16
N GLY A 287 10.36 -4.69 5.62
CA GLY A 287 10.77 -5.57 4.52
C GLY A 287 10.24 -5.14 3.14
N LYS A 288 10.81 -5.75 2.10
CA LYS A 288 10.56 -5.39 0.69
C LYS A 288 9.11 -5.65 0.25
N GLU A 289 8.49 -6.71 0.74
CA GLU A 289 7.13 -7.10 0.33
C GLU A 289 6.08 -6.06 0.75
N ALA A 290 6.16 -5.55 1.98
CA ALA A 290 5.27 -4.49 2.46
C ALA A 290 5.44 -3.19 1.63
N ILE A 291 6.68 -2.87 1.23
CA ILE A 291 6.96 -1.72 0.34
C ILE A 291 6.33 -1.93 -1.04
N GLN A 292 6.51 -3.11 -1.64
CA GLN A 292 5.91 -3.44 -2.94
C GLN A 292 4.39 -3.38 -2.88
N TRP A 293 3.80 -3.89 -1.80
CA TRP A 293 2.36 -3.81 -1.59
C TRP A 293 1.89 -2.36 -1.42
N ARG A 294 2.62 -1.55 -0.66
CA ARG A 294 2.33 -0.11 -0.54
C ARG A 294 2.33 0.57 -1.91
N ILE A 295 3.36 0.35 -2.72
CA ILE A 295 3.45 0.92 -4.06
C ILE A 295 2.24 0.51 -4.91
N SER A 296 1.90 -0.78 -4.94
CA SER A 296 0.75 -1.30 -5.70
C SER A 296 -0.58 -0.75 -5.20
N SER A 297 -0.76 -0.65 -3.89
CA SER A 297 -1.98 -0.07 -3.30
C SER A 297 -2.14 1.39 -3.70
N ILE A 298 -1.07 2.20 -3.59
CA ILE A 298 -1.10 3.60 -4.03
C ILE A 298 -1.50 3.68 -5.51
N TYR A 299 -0.91 2.84 -6.36
CA TYR A 299 -1.25 2.78 -7.77
C TYR A 299 -2.72 2.43 -8.01
N ASP A 300 -3.22 1.36 -7.40
CA ASP A 300 -4.59 0.88 -7.54
C ASP A 300 -5.60 1.93 -7.08
N THR A 301 -5.38 2.55 -5.93
CA THR A 301 -6.20 3.66 -5.43
C THR A 301 -6.29 4.80 -6.45
N LEU A 302 -5.17 5.14 -7.11
CA LEU A 302 -5.12 6.23 -8.08
C LEU A 302 -5.69 5.86 -9.46
N VAL A 303 -5.64 4.58 -9.83
CA VAL A 303 -6.11 4.08 -11.12
C VAL A 303 -7.60 3.77 -11.08
N LEU A 304 -8.02 3.02 -10.06
CA LEU A 304 -9.35 2.43 -9.99
C LEU A 304 -10.34 3.35 -9.27
N GLU A 305 -9.89 4.07 -8.23
CA GLU A 305 -10.80 4.75 -7.30
C GLU A 305 -10.89 6.25 -7.48
N TRP A 306 -10.00 6.81 -8.29
CA TRP A 306 -10.05 8.20 -8.68
C TRP A 306 -10.68 8.31 -10.07
N PRO A 307 -12.02 8.11 -10.21
CA PRO A 307 -12.67 8.16 -11.50
C PRO A 307 -12.42 9.51 -12.18
N VAL A 308 -12.47 9.47 -13.50
CA VAL A 308 -12.22 10.61 -14.39
C VAL A 308 -13.24 11.74 -14.19
N ALA A 309 -14.42 11.45 -13.62
CA ALA A 309 -15.55 12.37 -13.40
C ALA A 309 -15.30 13.48 -12.35
N GLY A 310 -14.03 13.75 -12.00
CA GLY A 310 -13.62 14.73 -11.01
C GLY A 310 -13.62 14.16 -9.59
N LEU A 311 -12.82 14.76 -8.70
CA LEU A 311 -12.97 14.50 -7.27
C LEU A 311 -14.43 14.82 -6.92
N SER A 312 -15.20 13.81 -6.50
CA SER A 312 -16.47 14.11 -5.85
C SER A 312 -16.18 15.10 -4.72
N SER A 313 -17.11 16.00 -4.43
CA SER A 313 -16.95 16.98 -3.34
C SER A 313 -16.55 16.31 -2.02
N ARG A 314 -16.95 15.05 -1.79
CA ARG A 314 -16.52 14.21 -0.65
C ARG A 314 -15.05 13.76 -0.73
N VAL A 315 -14.59 13.33 -1.90
CA VAL A 315 -13.17 12.99 -2.12
C VAL A 315 -12.32 14.24 -1.89
N ARG A 316 -12.83 15.42 -2.29
CA ARG A 316 -12.18 16.69 -1.98
C ARG A 316 -12.02 16.88 -0.47
N THR A 317 -13.05 16.77 0.36
CA THR A 317 -12.91 16.99 1.81
C THR A 317 -12.06 15.94 2.55
N THR A 318 -11.98 14.70 2.05
CA THR A 318 -11.22 13.63 2.71
C THR A 318 -9.76 13.56 2.25
N LEU A 319 -9.49 13.88 0.97
CA LEU A 319 -8.13 13.91 0.37
C LEU A 319 -7.53 15.32 0.31
N THR A 320 -8.26 16.38 0.69
CA THR A 320 -7.68 17.70 1.02
C THR A 320 -7.02 17.72 2.39
N ALA A 321 -7.02 16.62 3.13
CA ALA A 321 -6.07 16.46 4.22
C ALA A 321 -4.66 16.38 3.61
N GLU A 322 -4.04 17.54 3.39
CA GLU A 322 -2.65 17.70 2.93
C GLU A 322 -1.66 16.69 3.54
N PRO A 323 -1.79 16.27 4.81
CA PRO A 323 -0.91 15.27 5.39
C PRO A 323 -0.90 13.91 4.69
N PHE A 324 -2.06 13.41 4.24
CA PHE A 324 -2.14 12.09 3.61
C PHE A 324 -1.44 12.09 2.24
N LEU A 325 -1.71 13.10 1.41
CA LEU A 325 -1.03 13.24 0.12
C LEU A 325 0.48 13.43 0.29
N SER A 326 0.91 14.17 1.32
CA SER A 326 2.31 14.35 1.65
C SER A 326 3.00 13.03 2.02
N ASP A 327 2.33 12.16 2.79
CA ASP A 327 2.85 10.82 3.12
C ASP A 327 2.99 9.95 1.87
N LEU A 328 2.00 9.96 0.95
CA LEU A 328 2.08 9.22 -0.31
C LEU A 328 3.25 9.67 -1.19
N ILE A 329 3.44 10.98 -1.33
CA ILE A 329 4.54 11.55 -2.10
C ILE A 329 5.88 11.23 -1.45
N THR A 330 5.97 11.36 -0.12
CA THR A 330 7.17 11.01 0.64
C THR A 330 7.53 9.54 0.43
N ASP A 331 6.57 8.63 0.64
CA ASP A 331 6.78 7.19 0.46
C ASP A 331 7.29 6.91 -0.97
N LEU A 332 6.62 7.44 -1.99
CA LEU A 332 6.99 7.21 -3.39
C LEU A 332 8.34 7.83 -3.80
N LEU A 333 8.70 9.00 -3.27
CA LEU A 333 10.02 9.60 -3.48
C LEU A 333 11.11 8.74 -2.83
N GLU A 334 10.92 8.36 -1.57
CA GLU A 334 11.88 7.52 -0.85
C GLU A 334 12.06 6.15 -1.52
N PHE A 335 10.98 5.53 -2.01
CA PHE A 335 11.07 4.27 -2.74
C PHE A 335 11.74 4.44 -4.11
N SER A 336 11.37 5.49 -4.85
CA SER A 336 11.92 5.75 -6.19
C SER A 336 13.39 6.16 -6.17
N GLY A 337 13.86 6.80 -5.09
CA GLY A 337 15.26 7.20 -4.88
C GLY A 337 16.06 6.27 -3.97
N SER A 338 15.50 5.13 -3.56
CA SER A 338 16.21 4.18 -2.72
C SER A 338 17.41 3.55 -3.44
N SER A 339 18.50 3.33 -2.70
CA SER A 339 19.62 2.47 -3.11
C SER A 339 19.55 1.07 -2.51
N GLU A 340 18.64 0.86 -1.55
CA GLU A 340 18.48 -0.41 -0.83
C GLU A 340 17.45 -1.32 -1.52
N LEU A 341 16.59 -0.75 -2.37
CA LEU A 341 15.60 -1.47 -3.16
C LEU A 341 16.18 -1.82 -4.53
N ASP A 342 15.75 -2.95 -5.09
CA ASP A 342 16.04 -3.31 -6.47
C ASP A 342 15.40 -2.33 -7.46
N GLU A 343 15.99 -2.23 -8.65
CA GLU A 343 15.55 -1.33 -9.70
C GLU A 343 14.09 -1.56 -10.10
N GLU A 344 13.61 -2.80 -10.13
CA GLU A 344 12.22 -3.09 -10.46
C GLU A 344 11.25 -2.42 -9.48
N THR A 345 11.51 -2.54 -8.18
CA THR A 345 10.71 -1.91 -7.13
C THR A 345 10.76 -0.38 -7.21
N CYS A 346 11.95 0.20 -7.46
CA CYS A 346 12.11 1.65 -7.69
C CYS A 346 11.29 2.12 -8.91
N PHE A 347 11.30 1.35 -10.00
CA PHE A 347 10.53 1.64 -11.21
C PHE A 347 9.02 1.50 -11.01
N ARG A 348 8.56 0.52 -10.22
CA ARG A 348 7.15 0.41 -9.80
C ARG A 348 6.72 1.63 -8.98
N ALA A 349 7.58 2.11 -8.08
CA ALA A 349 7.34 3.35 -7.33
C ALA A 349 7.24 4.56 -8.28
N LEU A 350 8.15 4.68 -9.25
CA LEU A 350 8.12 5.73 -10.27
C LEU A 350 6.83 5.75 -11.08
N ARG A 351 6.34 4.58 -11.50
CA ARG A 351 5.06 4.47 -12.23
C ARG A 351 3.89 4.95 -11.37
N SER A 352 3.88 4.58 -10.10
CA SER A 352 2.87 5.00 -9.11
C SER A 352 2.93 6.49 -8.82
N MET A 353 4.14 7.03 -8.75
CA MET A 353 4.38 8.46 -8.60
C MET A 353 3.92 9.27 -9.81
N HIS A 354 4.23 8.83 -11.03
CA HIS A 354 3.72 9.44 -12.25
C HIS A 354 2.19 9.51 -12.23
N LYS A 355 1.55 8.40 -11.83
CA LYS A 355 0.10 8.33 -11.73
C LYS A 355 -0.44 9.32 -10.71
N LEU A 356 0.15 9.38 -9.53
CA LEU A 356 -0.23 10.31 -8.47
C LEU A 356 -0.12 11.75 -8.95
N TRP A 357 1.04 12.13 -9.47
CA TRP A 357 1.32 13.49 -9.91
C TRP A 357 0.40 13.92 -11.06
N SER A 358 -0.04 12.98 -11.90
CA SER A 358 -0.98 13.26 -13.00
C SER A 358 -2.39 13.60 -12.53
N ARG A 359 -2.71 13.34 -11.25
CA ARG A 359 -4.00 13.65 -10.64
C ARG A 359 -3.97 14.88 -9.74
N LEU A 360 -2.78 15.34 -9.36
CA LEU A 360 -2.60 16.50 -8.51
C LEU A 360 -2.62 17.78 -9.34
N ASN A 361 -3.24 18.83 -8.81
CA ASN A 361 -3.05 20.16 -9.37
C ASN A 361 -1.63 20.68 -9.03
N THR A 362 -1.16 21.68 -9.76
CA THR A 362 0.21 22.21 -9.61
C THR A 362 0.47 22.74 -8.19
N PHE A 363 -0.52 23.35 -7.55
CA PHE A 363 -0.39 23.84 -6.18
C PHE A 363 -0.17 22.71 -5.18
N GLN A 364 -1.03 21.68 -5.17
CA GLN A 364 -0.92 20.52 -4.29
C GLN A 364 0.42 19.80 -4.45
N PHE A 365 0.85 19.60 -5.69
CA PHE A 365 2.15 19.00 -5.97
C PHE A 365 3.30 19.85 -5.42
N ARG A 366 3.30 21.16 -5.67
CA ARG A 366 4.32 22.09 -5.16
C ARG A 366 4.37 22.10 -3.64
N THR A 367 3.22 22.22 -2.98
CA THR A 367 3.12 22.21 -1.52
C THR A 367 3.69 20.91 -0.94
N ALA A 368 3.29 19.75 -1.47
CA ALA A 368 3.79 18.47 -0.98
C ALA A 368 5.29 18.26 -1.23
N MET A 369 5.80 18.71 -2.39
CA MET A 369 7.24 18.71 -2.66
C MET A 369 8.00 19.64 -1.70
N GLY A 370 7.48 20.84 -1.43
CA GLY A 370 8.04 21.76 -0.44
C GLY A 370 8.13 21.11 0.94
N VAL A 371 7.04 20.49 1.39
CA VAL A 371 7.00 19.75 2.67
C VAL A 371 8.04 18.63 2.71
N TYR A 372 8.22 17.88 1.62
CA TYR A 372 9.26 16.84 1.55
C TYR A 372 10.67 17.42 1.71
N ILE A 373 10.97 18.51 0.99
CA ILE A 373 12.27 19.19 1.00
C ILE A 373 12.57 19.78 2.38
N GLU A 374 11.57 20.40 3.02
CA GLU A 374 11.72 21.04 4.33
C GLU A 374 11.87 20.04 5.48
N ARG A 375 11.16 18.90 5.41
CA ARG A 375 11.12 17.90 6.50
C ARG A 375 12.18 16.81 6.38
N THR A 376 12.93 16.78 5.30
CA THR A 376 13.99 15.79 5.04
C THR A 376 15.36 16.46 5.16
N SER A 377 16.36 15.75 5.66
CA SER A 377 17.73 16.27 5.69
C SER A 377 18.18 16.62 4.27
N LYS A 378 18.71 17.82 4.06
CA LYS A 378 19.08 18.37 2.73
C LYS A 378 19.89 17.39 1.89
N ASP A 379 20.93 16.78 2.47
CA ASP A 379 21.81 15.83 1.76
C ASP A 379 21.05 14.60 1.25
N HIS A 380 20.14 14.07 2.08
CA HIS A 380 19.32 12.93 1.69
C HIS A 380 18.28 13.28 0.65
N ALA A 381 17.57 14.40 0.81
CA ALA A 381 16.60 14.86 -0.18
C ALA A 381 17.26 15.11 -1.54
N ARG A 382 18.45 15.74 -1.52
CA ARG A 382 19.30 15.92 -2.70
C ARG A 382 19.66 14.58 -3.34
N GLU A 383 20.21 13.63 -2.59
CA GLU A 383 20.59 12.31 -3.11
C GLU A 383 19.39 11.53 -3.68
N THR A 384 18.24 11.56 -3.00
CA THR A 384 16.99 10.95 -3.47
C THR A 384 16.57 11.53 -4.81
N LEU A 385 16.65 12.85 -4.98
CA LEU A 385 16.29 13.54 -6.22
C LEU A 385 17.31 13.28 -7.35
N ILE A 386 18.61 13.25 -7.05
CA ILE A 386 19.66 12.89 -8.03
C ILE A 386 19.37 11.48 -8.59
N ARG A 387 19.10 10.50 -7.71
CA ARG A 387 18.77 9.13 -8.13
C ARG A 387 17.47 9.06 -8.93
N LEU A 388 16.48 9.85 -8.53
CA LEU A 388 15.24 9.98 -9.30
C LEU A 388 15.53 10.44 -10.73
N VAL A 389 16.34 11.49 -10.91
CA VAL A 389 16.73 12.00 -12.24
C VAL A 389 17.51 10.95 -13.03
N HIS A 390 18.49 10.27 -12.42
CA HIS A 390 19.22 9.19 -13.08
C HIS A 390 18.29 8.06 -13.56
N ARG A 391 17.30 7.67 -12.78
CA ARG A 391 16.30 6.66 -13.20
C ARG A 391 15.41 7.16 -14.33
N LEU A 392 15.05 8.44 -14.36
CA LEU A 392 14.35 9.04 -15.49
C LEU A 392 15.22 9.09 -16.76
N ILE A 393 16.53 9.28 -16.63
CA ILE A 393 17.49 9.17 -17.75
C ILE A 393 17.50 7.74 -18.28
N LEU A 394 17.59 6.74 -17.39
CA LEU A 394 17.53 5.33 -17.77
C LEU A 394 16.23 5.00 -18.52
N LEU A 395 15.09 5.50 -18.04
CA LEU A 395 13.80 5.33 -18.73
C LEU A 395 13.76 6.04 -20.09
N SER A 396 14.37 7.21 -20.21
CA SER A 396 14.46 7.92 -21.49
C SER A 396 15.37 7.24 -22.50
N ASN A 397 16.33 6.43 -22.06
CA ASN A 397 17.19 5.65 -22.94
C ASN A 397 16.57 4.31 -23.37
N ARG A 398 15.52 3.82 -22.70
CA ARG A 398 14.85 2.58 -23.11
C ARG A 398 14.08 2.81 -24.41
N ALA A 399 14.21 1.86 -25.34
CA ALA A 399 13.58 1.92 -26.65
C ALA A 399 12.05 2.06 -26.52
N PRO A 400 11.41 2.89 -27.36
CA PRO A 400 9.96 3.16 -27.29
C PRO A 400 9.08 1.94 -27.60
N GLU A 401 9.66 0.86 -28.13
CA GLU A 401 8.93 -0.33 -28.61
C GLU A 401 8.63 -1.38 -27.53
N SER A 402 9.26 -1.29 -26.35
CA SER A 402 9.05 -2.24 -25.25
C SER A 402 8.12 -1.65 -24.18
N ASP A 403 6.81 -1.87 -24.31
CA ASP A 403 5.72 -1.50 -23.37
C ASP A 403 5.64 -0.03 -22.93
N SER A 404 4.42 0.52 -22.88
CA SER A 404 4.19 1.85 -22.30
C SER A 404 4.46 1.80 -20.79
N PHE A 405 5.72 2.02 -20.39
CA PHE A 405 6.15 1.96 -18.99
C PHE A 405 5.29 2.86 -18.10
N PHE A 406 4.83 3.99 -18.64
CA PHE A 406 3.83 4.86 -18.04
C PHE A 406 2.50 4.69 -18.76
N ALA A 407 1.43 4.49 -17.99
CA ALA A 407 0.08 4.65 -18.51
C ALA A 407 -0.09 6.10 -19.04
N PRO A 408 -0.82 6.31 -20.15
CA PRO A 408 -1.06 7.64 -20.70
C PRO A 408 -1.64 8.58 -19.64
N CYS A 409 -1.21 9.84 -19.67
CA CYS A 409 -1.63 10.85 -18.71
C CYS A 409 -3.16 11.04 -18.77
N HIS A 410 -3.84 11.00 -17.62
CA HIS A 410 -5.29 11.17 -17.58
C HIS A 410 -5.72 12.60 -17.91
N GLN A 411 -6.95 12.73 -18.42
CA GLN A 411 -7.59 13.97 -18.92
C GLN A 411 -7.58 15.16 -17.94
N ASN A 412 -7.30 14.92 -16.66
CA ASN A 412 -7.39 15.92 -15.60
C ASN A 412 -6.03 16.46 -15.10
N CYS A 413 -4.89 15.97 -15.60
CA CYS A 413 -3.56 16.44 -15.17
C CYS A 413 -3.38 17.95 -15.39
N LEU A 414 -4.00 18.44 -16.46
CA LEU A 414 -4.29 19.83 -16.70
C LEU A 414 -5.68 19.81 -17.31
N LYS A 415 -6.62 20.59 -16.78
CA LYS A 415 -7.93 20.78 -17.40
C LYS A 415 -7.74 21.43 -18.78
N ASP A 416 -7.51 20.61 -19.80
CA ASP A 416 -7.40 20.91 -21.25
C ASP A 416 -6.02 21.07 -21.91
N THR A 417 -4.90 21.05 -21.17
CA THR A 417 -3.57 21.28 -21.81
C THR A 417 -2.58 20.12 -21.77
N CYS A 418 -2.82 19.08 -20.96
CA CYS A 418 -1.94 17.91 -20.96
C CYS A 418 -2.35 17.00 -22.12
N PRO A 419 -1.49 16.78 -23.14
CA PRO A 419 -1.78 15.82 -24.19
C PRO A 419 -2.06 14.44 -23.56
N ARG A 420 -3.12 13.75 -24.00
CA ARG A 420 -3.48 12.43 -23.48
C ARG A 420 -2.38 11.37 -23.70
N GLU A 421 -1.47 11.63 -24.63
CA GLU A 421 -0.31 10.80 -24.99
C GLU A 421 1.01 11.44 -24.54
N LEU A 422 0.99 12.11 -23.39
CA LEU A 422 2.22 12.67 -22.85
C LEU A 422 3.11 11.53 -22.35
N ASP A 423 4.35 11.54 -22.82
CA ASP A 423 5.41 10.68 -22.30
C ASP A 423 5.60 10.96 -20.80
N GLY A 424 5.65 9.90 -20.00
CA GLY A 424 5.68 10.07 -18.55
C GLY A 424 6.95 10.78 -18.04
N VAL A 425 8.07 10.68 -18.76
CA VAL A 425 9.29 11.43 -18.41
C VAL A 425 9.09 12.93 -18.68
N ILE A 426 8.46 13.30 -19.80
CA ILE A 426 8.09 14.71 -20.06
C ILE A 426 7.17 15.24 -18.97
N HIS A 427 6.23 14.43 -18.48
CA HIS A 427 5.37 14.83 -17.38
C HIS A 427 6.16 15.06 -16.08
N PHE A 428 7.13 14.20 -15.75
CA PHE A 428 8.06 14.42 -14.64
C PHE A 428 8.85 15.71 -14.80
N ILE A 429 9.42 15.94 -15.99
CA ILE A 429 10.19 17.15 -16.30
C ILE A 429 9.33 18.40 -16.04
N HIS A 430 8.14 18.44 -16.62
CA HIS A 430 7.20 19.55 -16.46
C HIS A 430 6.89 19.83 -14.98
N ARG A 431 6.59 18.79 -14.20
CA ARG A 431 6.25 18.92 -12.78
C ARG A 431 7.44 19.43 -11.97
N LEU A 432 8.61 18.81 -12.11
CA LEU A 432 9.82 19.16 -11.36
C LEU A 432 10.29 20.60 -11.67
N VAL A 433 10.35 20.96 -12.96
CA VAL A 433 10.67 22.32 -13.42
C VAL A 433 9.65 23.31 -12.85
N GLY A 434 8.36 22.97 -12.96
CA GLY A 434 7.27 23.77 -12.40
C GLY A 434 7.39 24.01 -10.90
N ALA A 435 7.83 23.03 -10.10
CA ALA A 435 8.06 23.21 -8.67
C ALA A 435 9.37 23.96 -8.34
N SER A 436 10.42 23.77 -9.15
CA SER A 436 11.69 24.47 -8.95
C SER A 436 11.60 25.98 -9.15
N LYS A 437 10.64 26.47 -9.94
CA LYS A 437 10.34 27.92 -10.09
C LYS A 437 10.12 28.64 -8.75
N THR A 438 9.62 27.94 -7.74
CA THR A 438 9.32 28.50 -6.41
C THR A 438 10.24 27.95 -5.32
N ASN A 439 11.21 27.10 -5.65
CA ASN A 439 12.09 26.46 -4.68
C ASN A 439 13.52 26.34 -5.24
N GLU A 440 14.39 27.26 -4.82
CA GLU A 440 15.77 27.36 -5.32
C GLU A 440 16.63 26.14 -4.94
N LEU A 441 16.36 25.51 -3.78
CA LEU A 441 17.07 24.29 -3.40
C LEU A 441 16.73 23.14 -4.35
N LEU A 442 15.46 22.97 -4.70
CA LEU A 442 15.04 21.98 -5.69
C LEU A 442 15.72 22.24 -7.04
N ARG A 443 15.76 23.50 -7.47
CA ARG A 443 16.42 23.91 -8.72
C ARG A 443 17.89 23.49 -8.73
N GLN A 444 18.63 23.81 -7.68
CA GLN A 444 20.03 23.40 -7.55
C GLN A 444 20.20 21.88 -7.57
N TRP A 445 19.34 21.14 -6.86
CA TRP A 445 19.43 19.69 -6.82
C TRP A 445 19.08 19.01 -8.14
N LEU A 446 18.19 19.60 -8.95
CA LEU A 446 17.95 19.13 -10.32
C LEU A 446 19.20 19.35 -11.19
N ILE A 447 19.87 20.49 -11.08
CA ILE A 447 21.14 20.75 -11.79
C ILE A 447 22.19 19.70 -11.39
N ASP A 448 22.37 19.50 -10.08
CA ASP A 448 23.32 18.52 -9.54
C ASP A 448 23.01 17.08 -9.96
N GLY A 449 21.73 16.78 -10.23
CA GLY A 449 21.26 15.46 -10.67
C GLY A 449 21.37 15.19 -12.15
N ASP A 450 22.09 16.03 -12.91
CA ASP A 450 22.26 15.91 -14.35
C ASP A 450 20.93 16.01 -15.13
N PHE A 451 20.03 16.89 -14.65
CA PHE A 451 18.74 17.11 -15.31
C PHE A 451 18.89 17.67 -16.72
N LEU A 452 19.99 18.36 -17.04
CA LEU A 452 20.30 18.78 -18.41
C LEU A 452 20.49 17.58 -19.35
N ARG A 453 21.21 16.53 -18.91
CA ARG A 453 21.30 15.29 -19.67
C ARG A 453 19.95 14.59 -19.80
N LEU A 454 19.11 14.62 -18.75
CA LEU A 454 17.73 14.14 -18.87
C LEU A 454 17.00 14.84 -20.01
N LEU A 455 17.03 16.19 -20.06
CA LEU A 455 16.42 16.95 -21.15
C LEU A 455 16.98 16.54 -22.51
N ASN A 456 18.31 16.44 -22.65
CA ASN A 456 18.95 16.08 -23.92
C ASN A 456 18.54 14.68 -24.39
N VAL A 457 18.63 13.68 -23.51
CA VAL A 457 18.28 12.28 -23.85
C VAL A 457 16.80 12.16 -24.17
N THR A 458 15.93 12.76 -23.37
CA THR A 458 14.48 12.76 -23.64
C THR A 458 14.17 13.43 -24.97
N THR A 459 14.82 14.56 -25.29
CA THR A 459 14.59 15.27 -26.55
C THR A 459 15.07 14.45 -27.75
N ALA A 460 16.29 13.90 -27.69
CA ALA A 460 16.83 13.05 -28.74
C ALA A 460 15.92 11.85 -29.00
N ARG A 461 15.45 11.16 -27.95
CA ARG A 461 14.49 10.05 -28.08
C ARG A 461 13.21 10.50 -28.79
N LEU A 462 12.61 11.61 -28.37
CA LEU A 462 11.36 12.09 -28.96
C LEU A 462 11.55 12.59 -30.41
N TYR A 463 12.72 13.12 -30.74
CA TYR A 463 13.07 13.49 -32.11
C TYR A 463 13.19 12.25 -33.00
N LEU A 464 13.99 11.27 -32.57
CA LEU A 464 14.20 10.01 -33.29
C LEU A 464 12.91 9.20 -33.46
N SER A 465 11.99 9.25 -32.50
CA SER A 465 10.68 8.60 -32.60
C SER A 465 9.68 9.38 -33.48
N GLY A 466 10.10 10.50 -34.10
CA GLY A 466 9.23 11.41 -34.86
C GLY A 466 8.20 12.15 -34.01
N ALA A 467 8.25 12.04 -32.67
CA ALA A 467 7.30 12.66 -31.76
C ALA A 467 7.49 14.19 -31.64
N LEU A 468 8.62 14.71 -32.15
CA LEU A 468 8.92 16.13 -32.30
C LEU A 468 8.83 16.65 -33.75
N SER A 469 8.67 15.77 -34.76
CA SER A 469 8.65 16.21 -36.15
C SER A 469 7.40 17.02 -36.46
N SER A 470 7.58 18.17 -37.11
CA SER A 470 6.51 19.04 -37.63
C SER A 470 5.98 18.59 -39.00
N GLU A 471 6.67 17.67 -39.67
CA GLU A 471 6.43 17.33 -41.09
C GLU A 471 5.11 16.60 -41.34
N GLY A 472 4.43 16.11 -40.30
CA GLY A 472 3.11 15.47 -40.44
C GLY A 472 1.91 16.43 -40.49
N ALA A 473 2.10 17.75 -40.44
CA ALA A 473 1.01 18.71 -40.28
C ALA A 473 0.62 19.47 -41.57
N SER A 474 1.42 19.43 -42.63
CA SER A 474 1.20 20.28 -43.82
C SER A 474 0.49 19.61 -45.00
N ASP A 475 0.47 18.28 -45.09
CA ASP A 475 -0.03 17.56 -46.29
C ASP A 475 -1.32 16.76 -46.08
N VAL A 476 -1.97 16.89 -44.92
CA VAL A 476 -3.28 16.24 -44.70
C VAL A 476 -4.38 17.14 -45.26
N ASP A 477 -4.91 16.76 -46.43
CA ASP A 477 -6.08 17.41 -47.04
C ASP A 477 -7.25 17.44 -46.04
N PRO A 478 -7.68 18.62 -45.57
CA PRO A 478 -8.73 18.75 -44.56
C PRO A 478 -10.10 18.23 -45.05
N GLU A 479 -10.25 17.98 -46.35
CA GLU A 479 -11.50 17.48 -46.94
C GLU A 479 -11.62 15.96 -47.01
N ASP A 480 -10.56 15.17 -46.76
CA ASP A 480 -10.67 13.70 -46.81
C ASP A 480 -11.49 13.16 -45.60
N PRO A 481 -12.73 12.67 -45.82
CA PRO A 481 -13.59 12.20 -44.75
C PRO A 481 -13.13 10.86 -44.15
N THR A 482 -12.22 10.13 -44.81
CA THR A 482 -11.70 8.85 -44.34
C THR A 482 -10.58 9.01 -43.29
N THR A 483 -9.89 10.15 -43.30
CA THR A 483 -8.82 10.49 -42.34
C THR A 483 -9.36 10.81 -40.94
N ARG A 484 -10.65 11.13 -40.81
CA ARG A 484 -11.29 11.46 -39.53
C ARG A 484 -11.43 10.28 -38.56
N LEU A 485 -11.33 9.04 -39.03
CA LEU A 485 -11.60 7.85 -38.20
C LEU A 485 -10.36 7.18 -37.62
N ASN A 486 -9.14 7.43 -38.12
CA ASN A 486 -7.99 6.58 -37.78
C ASN A 486 -6.76 7.25 -37.12
N LEU A 487 -6.63 8.58 -37.01
CA LEU A 487 -5.51 9.16 -36.25
C LEU A 487 -5.81 10.56 -35.68
N PRO A 488 -6.36 10.66 -34.45
CA PRO A 488 -6.30 11.90 -33.69
C PRO A 488 -4.95 11.99 -32.96
N ARG A 489 -3.82 11.89 -33.68
CA ARG A 489 -2.53 12.36 -33.12
C ARG A 489 -2.60 13.87 -33.08
N THR A 490 -3.11 14.40 -31.97
CA THR A 490 -3.32 15.84 -31.83
C THR A 490 -1.96 16.55 -31.93
N THR A 491 -1.82 17.49 -32.87
CA THR A 491 -0.69 18.42 -32.99
C THR A 491 -0.33 19.13 -31.67
N LYS A 492 -1.29 19.18 -30.73
CA LYS A 492 -1.12 19.62 -29.34
C LYS A 492 -0.03 18.85 -28.58
N GLY A 493 0.16 17.56 -28.86
CA GLY A 493 1.17 16.72 -28.20
C GLY A 493 2.60 17.17 -28.47
N THR A 494 2.93 17.34 -29.76
CA THR A 494 4.24 17.80 -30.21
C THR A 494 4.57 19.19 -29.68
N ARG A 495 3.63 20.14 -29.80
CA ARG A 495 3.83 21.52 -29.31
C ARG A 495 4.05 21.57 -27.80
N TYR A 496 3.30 20.78 -27.04
CA TYR A 496 3.47 20.72 -25.59
C TYR A 496 4.82 20.12 -25.19
N ARG A 497 5.28 19.06 -25.87
CA ARG A 497 6.61 18.47 -25.61
C ARG A 497 7.71 19.49 -25.83
N VAL A 498 7.68 20.21 -26.96
CA VAL A 498 8.63 21.29 -27.26
C VAL A 498 8.56 22.38 -26.19
N LEU A 499 7.36 22.85 -25.84
CA LEU A 499 7.16 23.87 -24.80
C LEU A 499 7.80 23.46 -23.47
N VAL A 500 7.48 22.27 -22.96
CA VAL A 500 8.00 21.78 -21.68
C VAL A 500 9.52 21.73 -21.68
N LEU A 501 10.11 21.21 -22.76
CA LEU A 501 11.55 21.09 -22.89
C LEU A 501 12.23 22.46 -23.01
N SER A 502 11.64 23.41 -23.75
CA SER A 502 12.13 24.79 -23.84
C SER A 502 12.08 25.50 -22.48
N MET A 503 10.96 25.39 -21.76
CA MET A 503 10.80 25.99 -20.43
C MET A 503 11.80 25.39 -19.42
N ALA A 504 12.01 24.07 -19.49
CA ALA A 504 12.97 23.40 -18.63
C ALA A 504 14.40 23.84 -18.92
N TYR A 505 14.75 23.98 -20.20
CA TYR A 505 16.06 24.42 -20.64
C TYR A 505 16.35 25.84 -20.16
N GLU A 506 15.44 26.79 -20.41
CA GLU A 506 15.63 28.19 -20.00
C GLU A 506 15.71 28.35 -18.48
N LEU A 507 14.83 27.67 -17.73
CA LEU A 507 14.82 27.77 -16.27
C LEU A 507 16.15 27.31 -15.65
N LEU A 508 16.86 26.38 -16.29
CA LEU A 508 18.15 25.87 -15.83
C LEU A 508 19.33 26.65 -16.42
N HIS A 509 19.13 27.35 -17.54
CA HIS A 509 20.15 28.15 -18.23
C HIS A 509 20.33 29.55 -17.62
N GLU A 510 19.37 30.06 -16.85
CA GLU A 510 19.50 31.34 -16.13
C GLU A 510 20.61 31.35 -15.06
N ASN A 511 21.23 30.20 -14.75
CA ASN A 511 22.38 30.12 -13.85
C ASN A 511 23.71 30.18 -14.64
N PRO A 512 24.54 31.23 -14.49
CA PRO A 512 25.79 31.41 -15.23
C PRO A 512 26.81 30.28 -15.03
N GLU A 513 26.76 29.55 -13.91
CA GLU A 513 27.62 28.38 -13.70
C GLU A 513 27.22 27.16 -14.55
N GLY A 514 25.93 27.04 -14.90
CA GLY A 514 25.43 25.97 -15.76
C GLY A 514 25.98 26.04 -17.19
N ILE A 515 26.27 27.25 -17.68
CA ILE A 515 26.83 27.51 -19.02
C ILE A 515 28.22 26.88 -19.17
N ALA A 516 29.05 26.93 -18.13
CA ALA A 516 30.39 26.35 -18.15
C ALA A 516 30.35 24.81 -18.19
N SER A 517 29.45 24.19 -17.44
CA SER A 517 29.23 22.73 -17.45
C SER A 517 28.73 22.24 -18.81
N LEU A 518 27.80 22.97 -19.43
CA LEU A 518 27.24 22.61 -20.73
C LEU A 518 28.31 22.62 -21.83
N ASN A 519 29.19 23.64 -21.83
CA ASN A 519 30.28 23.74 -22.79
C ASN A 519 31.32 22.61 -22.67
N SER A 520 31.44 21.97 -21.50
CA SER A 520 32.35 20.83 -21.30
C SER A 520 31.78 19.48 -21.78
N PHE A 521 30.45 19.36 -21.83
CA PHE A 521 29.75 18.14 -22.29
C PHE A 521 29.64 18.08 -23.82
N ILE A 522 29.76 19.22 -24.50
CA ILE A 522 29.64 19.35 -25.96
C ILE A 522 31.05 19.26 -26.55
N SER A 523 31.61 18.05 -26.62
CA SER A 523 32.92 17.79 -27.23
C SER A 523 32.85 17.49 -28.74
N ASP A 524 31.66 17.29 -29.30
CA ASP A 524 31.47 17.05 -30.75
C ASP A 524 30.80 18.27 -31.43
N PRO A 525 31.53 19.02 -32.28
CA PRO A 525 31.00 20.15 -33.03
C PRO A 525 29.93 19.78 -34.07
N CYS A 526 29.84 18.51 -34.50
CA CYS A 526 28.88 18.10 -35.53
C CYS A 526 27.47 17.81 -34.98
N ASP A 527 27.32 17.59 -33.67
CA ASP A 527 26.01 17.49 -33.00
C ASP A 527 25.44 18.87 -32.59
N GLN A 528 26.22 19.95 -32.75
CA GLN A 528 25.91 21.31 -32.25
C GLN A 528 24.71 21.99 -32.91
N LEU A 529 24.23 21.54 -34.07
CA LEU A 529 23.29 22.33 -34.89
C LEU A 529 21.80 21.95 -34.73
N SER A 530 21.43 20.91 -33.98
CA SER A 530 20.02 20.50 -33.92
C SER A 530 19.28 20.96 -32.66
N LEU A 531 19.75 20.67 -31.44
CA LEU A 531 18.91 20.79 -30.24
C LEU A 531 18.88 22.18 -29.59
N ALA A 532 20.04 22.80 -29.32
CA ALA A 532 20.09 24.14 -28.73
C ALA A 532 19.48 25.20 -29.67
N GLN A 533 19.67 25.05 -30.98
CA GLN A 533 18.99 25.89 -31.97
C GLN A 533 17.48 25.64 -32.01
N ILE A 534 17.00 24.38 -31.94
CA ILE A 534 15.57 24.09 -31.80
C ILE A 534 14.99 24.81 -30.57
N PHE A 535 15.67 24.79 -29.42
CA PHE A 535 15.17 25.45 -28.22
C PHE A 535 15.19 26.98 -28.32
N ILE A 536 16.32 27.56 -28.74
CA ILE A 536 16.50 29.02 -28.85
C ILE A 536 15.56 29.63 -29.91
N GLN A 537 15.34 28.94 -31.03
CA GLN A 537 14.46 29.43 -32.10
C GLN A 537 12.97 29.31 -31.75
N ASN A 538 12.58 28.30 -30.96
CA ASN A 538 11.18 28.05 -30.63
C ASN A 538 10.72 28.66 -29.29
N SER A 539 11.63 29.04 -28.38
CA SER A 539 11.22 29.44 -27.03
C SER A 539 10.48 30.78 -26.98
N LYS A 540 11.00 31.83 -27.63
CA LYS A 540 10.43 33.20 -27.61
C LYS A 540 8.95 33.27 -28.07
N PRO A 541 8.56 32.66 -29.20
CA PRO A 541 7.16 32.66 -29.66
C PRO A 541 6.22 31.80 -28.78
N LEU A 542 6.74 30.77 -28.13
CA LEU A 542 5.97 29.85 -27.31
C LEU A 542 5.56 30.46 -25.95
N TRP A 543 6.40 31.34 -25.38
CA TRP A 543 6.08 32.09 -24.16
C TRP A 543 4.92 33.07 -24.33
N GLU A 544 4.87 33.79 -25.46
CA GLU A 544 3.74 34.67 -25.79
C GLU A 544 2.43 33.87 -25.97
N TYR A 545 2.55 32.60 -26.37
CA TYR A 545 1.43 31.67 -26.47
C TYR A 545 0.91 31.24 -25.09
N GLU A 546 1.79 30.94 -24.12
CA GLU A 546 1.41 30.53 -22.75
C GLU A 546 0.64 31.62 -22.00
N LEU A 547 1.07 32.89 -22.12
CA LEU A 547 0.37 34.05 -21.53
C LEU A 547 -1.04 34.23 -22.11
N ARG A 548 -1.21 34.07 -23.42
CA ARG A 548 -2.53 34.16 -24.07
C ARG A 548 -3.42 32.94 -23.83
N PHE A 549 -2.83 31.77 -23.56
CA PHE A 549 -3.57 30.52 -23.35
C PHE A 549 -4.21 30.47 -21.95
N PHE A 550 -3.56 31.04 -20.93
CA PHE A 550 -4.10 31.11 -19.57
C PHE A 550 -5.22 32.15 -19.40
N GLU A 551 -5.19 33.26 -20.13
CA GLU A 551 -6.20 34.34 -19.99
C GLU A 551 -7.56 34.02 -20.63
N ARG A 552 -7.63 33.16 -21.66
CA ARG A 552 -8.90 32.89 -22.39
C ARG A 552 -9.79 31.79 -21.81
N GLN A 553 -9.31 30.96 -20.88
CA GLN A 553 -10.08 29.80 -20.40
C GLN A 553 -10.91 30.04 -19.13
N LEU A 554 -10.94 31.27 -18.60
CA LEU A 554 -11.80 31.60 -17.45
C LEU A 554 -13.28 31.81 -17.81
N ASP A 555 -13.62 32.07 -19.09
CA ASP A 555 -14.96 32.56 -19.45
C ASP A 555 -15.95 31.52 -20.04
N ASP A 556 -15.53 30.33 -20.47
CA ASP A 556 -16.41 29.38 -21.19
C ASP A 556 -16.49 27.99 -20.53
N TRP A 557 -17.24 27.81 -19.44
CA TRP A 557 -17.49 26.46 -18.89
C TRP A 557 -18.86 26.27 -18.21
N VAL A 558 -19.89 26.02 -19.02
CA VAL A 558 -21.07 25.19 -18.66
C VAL A 558 -21.38 24.30 -19.87
N ASP A 559 -21.62 23.01 -19.62
CA ASP A 559 -22.03 21.95 -20.57
C ASP A 559 -20.95 21.25 -21.41
N LEU A 560 -20.58 20.04 -20.99
CA LEU A 560 -20.55 18.79 -21.81
C LEU A 560 -19.91 17.61 -21.03
N LEU A 561 -20.76 16.74 -20.48
CA LEU A 561 -20.46 15.34 -20.13
C LEU A 561 -21.06 14.47 -21.26
N TRP A 562 -20.43 13.39 -21.74
CA TRP A 562 -20.58 11.99 -21.30
C TRP A 562 -19.56 11.07 -22.03
N LEU A 563 -19.06 10.01 -21.37
CA LEU A 563 -18.30 8.92 -22.01
C LEU A 563 -18.85 7.53 -21.58
N ASN A 564 -18.73 6.55 -22.48
CA ASN A 564 -19.40 5.24 -22.46
C ASN A 564 -18.71 4.20 -21.52
N PRO A 565 -19.43 3.55 -20.57
CA PRO A 565 -18.89 2.59 -19.59
C PRO A 565 -18.26 1.29 -20.12
N SER A 566 -18.45 0.94 -21.40
CA SER A 566 -17.94 -0.31 -21.98
C SER A 566 -16.43 -0.30 -22.25
N VAL A 567 -15.87 0.86 -22.61
CA VAL A 567 -14.43 1.05 -22.88
C VAL A 567 -13.59 0.92 -21.59
N PHE A 568 -14.17 1.27 -20.45
CA PHE A 568 -13.50 1.18 -19.15
C PHE A 568 -13.28 -0.28 -18.72
N ARG A 569 -14.28 -1.16 -18.92
CA ARG A 569 -14.21 -2.57 -18.52
C ARG A 569 -13.22 -3.40 -19.35
N ALA A 570 -13.02 -3.06 -20.63
CA ALA A 570 -12.03 -3.72 -21.48
C ALA A 570 -10.60 -3.40 -21.01
N LYS A 571 -10.30 -2.11 -20.76
CA LYS A 571 -8.99 -1.68 -20.26
C LYS A 571 -8.67 -2.19 -18.85
N GLU A 572 -9.68 -2.36 -18.00
CA GLU A 572 -9.49 -2.98 -16.67
C GLU A 572 -9.08 -4.45 -16.77
N ARG A 573 -9.60 -5.20 -17.76
CA ARG A 573 -9.30 -6.62 -17.93
C ARG A 573 -7.90 -6.85 -18.49
N ASP A 574 -7.49 -6.08 -19.49
CA ASP A 574 -6.13 -6.15 -20.05
C ASP A 574 -5.09 -5.71 -19.00
N HIS A 575 -5.41 -4.67 -18.24
CA HIS A 575 -4.58 -4.20 -17.13
C HIS A 575 -4.40 -5.23 -16.01
N ARG A 576 -5.43 -6.00 -15.68
CA ARG A 576 -5.30 -7.11 -14.71
C ARG A 576 -4.39 -8.22 -15.24
N SER A 577 -4.43 -8.51 -16.52
CA SER A 577 -3.50 -9.47 -17.13
C SER A 577 -2.07 -8.96 -16.99
N ASP A 578 -1.79 -7.69 -17.27
CA ASP A 578 -0.42 -7.17 -17.24
C ASP A 578 0.11 -6.90 -15.83
N VAL A 579 -0.73 -6.49 -14.87
CA VAL A 579 -0.29 -6.26 -13.48
C VAL A 579 -0.10 -7.57 -12.72
N TYR A 580 -0.94 -8.58 -12.96
CA TYR A 580 -0.91 -9.83 -12.19
C TYR A 580 -0.23 -11.00 -12.91
N SER A 581 -0.01 -10.97 -14.24
CA SER A 581 0.79 -12.01 -14.90
C SER A 581 2.29 -11.96 -14.55
N TRP A 582 2.76 -10.85 -13.97
CA TRP A 582 4.15 -10.62 -13.56
C TRP A 582 4.38 -10.96 -12.07
N ILE A 583 3.38 -11.58 -11.41
CA ILE A 583 3.36 -11.97 -9.99
C ILE A 583 3.47 -13.51 -9.84
N LYS A 584 3.88 -14.22 -10.89
CA LYS A 584 4.22 -15.66 -10.84
C LYS A 584 5.71 -15.91 -10.95
#